data_AF-A0A538E1D0-F1
#
_entry.id   AF-A0A538E1D0-F1
#
_cell.length_a   1.000
_cell.length_b   1.000
_cell.length_c   1.000
_cell.angle_alpha   90.00
_cell.angle_beta   90.00
_cell.angle_gamma   90.00
#
_symmetry.space_group_name_H-M   'P 1'
#
loop_
_entity.id
_entity.type
_entity.pdbx_description
1 polymer ?
#
loop_
_entity_poly.entity_id
_entity_poly.type
_entity_poly.pdbx_seq_one_letter_code
_entity_poly.pdbx_strand_id
1 'polypeptide(L)'
;MATRKQTEAARRNIKKARVAAQRKRTIAHLPESTRRDLGKQASMARKRGGRAGHALEDRTREQLYDLAQKHNIRGRSKMGKWDLVRALRAG
;
A
#
# COMPACT_ATOMS: atom_id res chain seq x y z
N MET A 1 -6.09 18.76 -7.26
CA MET A 1 -5.31 18.18 -6.13
C MET A 1 -6.19 18.23 -4.88
N ALA A 2 -6.11 17.26 -3.96
CA ALA A 2 -6.88 17.34 -2.73
C ALA A 2 -6.41 18.52 -1.85
N THR A 3 -7.32 19.17 -1.13
CA THR A 3 -6.97 20.30 -0.27
C THR A 3 -6.16 19.84 0.95
N ARG A 4 -5.47 20.79 1.61
CA ARG A 4 -4.71 20.51 2.85
C ARG A 4 -5.61 19.91 3.93
N LYS A 5 -6.80 20.48 4.14
CA LYS A 5 -7.81 20.00 5.10
C LYS A 5 -8.24 18.56 4.81
N GLN A 6 -8.46 18.23 3.54
CA GLN A 6 -8.82 16.86 3.12
C GLN A 6 -7.67 15.87 3.39
N THR A 7 -6.43 16.26 3.12
CA THR A 7 -5.24 15.42 3.36
C THR A 7 -5.01 15.16 4.85
N GLU A 8 -5.15 16.20 5.68
CA GLU A 8 -5.03 16.08 7.14
C GLU A 8 -6.11 15.15 7.72
N ALA A 9 -7.36 15.29 7.27
CA ALA A 9 -8.45 14.41 7.67
C ALA A 9 -8.18 12.93 7.28
N ALA A 10 -7.71 12.70 6.05
CA ALA A 10 -7.37 11.35 5.59
C ALA A 10 -6.26 10.71 6.44
N ARG A 11 -5.20 11.46 6.78
CA ARG A 11 -4.13 10.97 7.66
C ARG A 11 -4.65 10.58 9.05
N ARG A 12 -5.54 11.40 9.62
CA ARG A 12 -6.18 11.11 10.93
C ARG A 12 -7.04 9.85 10.85
N ASN A 13 -7.83 9.68 9.79
CA ASN A 13 -8.69 8.51 9.59
C ASN A 13 -7.87 7.22 9.43
N ILE A 14 -6.78 7.26 8.65
CA ILE A 14 -5.85 6.13 8.51
C ILE A 14 -5.22 5.76 9.86
N LYS A 15 -4.81 6.74 10.66
CA LYS A 15 -4.25 6.50 12.01
C LYS A 15 -5.27 5.80 12.91
N LYS A 16 -6.52 6.28 12.92
CA LYS A 16 -7.61 5.65 13.69
C LYS A 16 -7.87 4.21 13.23
N ALA A 17 -7.96 3.98 11.92
CA ALA A 17 -8.16 2.65 11.34
C ALA A 17 -7.01 1.70 11.70
N ARG A 18 -5.75 2.16 11.63
CA ARG A 18 -4.57 1.39 12.01
C ARG A 18 -4.62 0.97 13.49
N VAL A 19 -4.92 1.91 14.38
CA VAL A 19 -5.03 1.62 15.82
C VAL A 19 -6.15 0.61 16.10
N ALA A 20 -7.31 0.79 15.48
CA ALA A 20 -8.42 -0.16 15.62
C ALA A 20 -8.05 -1.56 15.08
N ALA A 21 -7.40 -1.63 13.92
CA ALA A 21 -6.95 -2.88 13.31
C ALA A 21 -5.91 -3.62 14.17
N GLN A 22 -5.01 -2.87 14.82
CA GLN A 22 -4.02 -3.41 15.75
C GLN A 22 -4.69 -3.95 17.02
N ARG A 23 -5.57 -3.16 17.65
CA ARG A 23 -6.32 -3.58 18.85
C ARG A 23 -7.14 -4.85 18.60
N LYS A 24 -7.80 -4.94 17.44
CA LYS A 24 -8.61 -6.10 17.05
C LYS A 24 -7.79 -7.25 16.43
N ARG A 25 -6.45 -7.14 16.37
CA ARG A 25 -5.55 -8.13 15.75
C ARG A 25 -6.06 -8.64 14.40
N THR A 26 -6.58 -7.74 13.57
CA THR A 26 -7.32 -8.09 12.33
C THR A 26 -6.58 -9.06 11.41
N ILE A 27 -5.25 -8.95 11.29
CA ILE A 27 -4.41 -9.85 10.50
C ILE A 27 -4.51 -11.31 10.97
N ALA A 28 -4.68 -11.54 12.28
CA ALA A 28 -4.79 -12.89 12.85
C ALA A 28 -6.08 -13.60 12.41
N HIS A 29 -7.15 -12.84 12.16
CA HIS A 29 -8.46 -13.34 11.75
C HIS A 29 -8.64 -13.47 10.24
N LEU A 30 -7.62 -13.14 9.44
CA LEU A 30 -7.66 -13.35 8.00
C LEU A 30 -7.46 -14.83 7.64
N PRO A 31 -7.96 -15.28 6.47
CA PRO A 31 -7.64 -16.60 5.93
C PRO A 31 -6.14 -16.85 5.89
N GLU A 32 -5.75 -18.11 6.07
CA GLU A 32 -4.35 -18.48 6.23
C GLU A 32 -3.49 -18.09 5.01
N SER A 33 -4.02 -18.30 3.80
CA SER A 33 -3.38 -17.90 2.55
C SER A 33 -3.08 -16.39 2.52
N THR A 34 -4.05 -15.55 2.86
CA THR A 34 -3.92 -14.09 2.92
C THR A 34 -2.88 -13.67 3.96
N ARG A 35 -2.92 -14.28 5.16
CA ARG A 35 -1.97 -13.97 6.24
C ARG A 35 -0.54 -14.33 5.85
N ARG A 36 -0.34 -15.49 5.21
CA ARG A 36 0.97 -15.93 4.71
C ARG A 36 1.52 -15.00 3.63
N ASP A 37 0.70 -14.62 2.65
CA ASP A 37 1.13 -13.69 1.60
C ASP A 37 1.53 -12.33 2.19
N LEU A 38 0.69 -11.73 3.03
CA LEU A 38 1.01 -10.48 3.72
C LEU A 38 2.33 -10.57 4.52
N GLY A 39 2.56 -11.68 5.21
CA GLY A 39 3.82 -11.95 5.92
C GLY A 39 5.03 -12.03 5.00
N LYS A 40 4.91 -12.74 3.87
CA LYS A 40 5.96 -12.84 2.85
C LYS A 40 6.30 -11.48 2.27
N GLN A 41 5.29 -10.70 1.87
CA GLN A 41 5.48 -9.35 1.33
C GLN A 41 6.19 -8.43 2.35
N ALA A 42 5.75 -8.46 3.61
CA ALA A 42 6.37 -7.67 4.68
C ALA A 42 7.82 -8.11 4.98
N SER A 43 8.12 -9.40 4.89
CA SER A 43 9.47 -9.94 5.05
C SER A 43 10.40 -9.49 3.91
N MET A 44 9.94 -9.58 2.66
CA MET A 44 10.72 -9.13 1.50
C MET A 44 11.01 -7.62 1.56
N ALA A 45 10.03 -6.81 1.96
CA ALA A 45 10.25 -5.38 2.16
C ALA A 45 11.30 -5.08 3.25
N ARG A 46 11.27 -5.82 4.38
CA ARG A 46 12.25 -5.70 5.46
C ARG A 46 13.65 -6.15 5.04
N LYS A 47 13.78 -7.26 4.32
CA LYS A 47 15.06 -7.76 3.78
C LYS A 47 15.78 -6.72 2.93
N ARG A 48 15.03 -5.89 2.19
CA ARG A 48 15.59 -4.82 1.35
C ARG A 48 15.84 -3.50 2.11
N GLY A 49 15.59 -3.46 3.43
CA GLY A 49 15.69 -2.23 4.22
C GLY A 49 14.74 -1.13 3.74
N GLY A 50 13.58 -1.50 3.18
CA GLY A 50 12.63 -0.54 2.60
C GLY A 50 12.98 -0.04 1.20
N ARG A 51 14.07 -0.51 0.58
CA ARG A 51 14.39 -0.21 -0.82
C ARG A 51 13.36 -0.84 -1.78
N ALA A 52 13.15 -0.19 -2.91
CA ALA A 52 12.25 -0.70 -3.94
C ALA A 52 12.83 -1.95 -4.60
N GLY A 53 11.99 -2.97 -4.80
CA GLY A 53 12.36 -4.12 -5.63
C GLY A 53 12.51 -3.73 -7.10
N HIS A 54 13.25 -4.54 -7.86
CA HIS A 54 13.42 -4.34 -9.30
C HIS A 54 12.08 -4.46 -10.02
N ALA A 55 11.34 -5.56 -9.81
CA ALA A 55 10.00 -5.76 -10.35
C ALA A 55 8.93 -4.92 -9.62
N LEU A 56 7.82 -4.61 -10.30
CA LEU A 56 6.70 -3.86 -9.71
C LEU A 56 6.03 -4.64 -8.58
N GLU A 57 5.91 -5.96 -8.71
CA GLU A 57 5.32 -6.84 -7.70
C GLU A 57 6.12 -6.89 -6.41
N ASP A 58 7.42 -6.67 -6.50
CA ASP A 58 8.32 -6.66 -5.37
C ASP A 58 8.28 -5.34 -4.60
N ARG A 59 7.63 -4.32 -5.14
CA ARG A 59 7.49 -3.00 -4.51
C ARG A 59 6.35 -2.98 -3.51
N THR A 60 6.48 -2.12 -2.51
CA THR A 60 5.38 -1.82 -1.59
C THR A 60 4.30 -1.01 -2.30
N ARG A 61 3.07 -1.00 -1.77
CA ARG A 61 1.99 -0.14 -2.30
C ARG A 61 2.42 1.34 -2.35
N GLU A 62 3.17 1.80 -1.36
CA GLU A 62 3.67 3.18 -1.28
C GLU A 62 4.66 3.49 -2.40
N GLN A 63 5.63 2.62 -2.63
CA GLN A 63 6.59 2.76 -3.73
C GLN A 63 5.89 2.76 -5.10
N LEU A 64 4.87 1.91 -5.27
CA LEU A 64 4.04 1.89 -6.48
C LEU A 64 3.18 3.14 -6.62
N TYR A 65 2.67 3.68 -5.50
CA TYR A 65 1.91 4.93 -5.49
C TYR A 65 2.78 6.11 -5.93
N ASP A 66 4.03 6.18 -5.46
CA ASP A 66 4.98 7.23 -5.83
C ASP A 66 5.36 7.14 -7.32
N LEU A 67 5.57 5.92 -7.84
CA LEU A 67 5.73 5.71 -9.27
C LEU A 67 4.49 6.17 -10.05
N ALA A 68 3.30 5.72 -9.66
CA ALA A 68 2.06 6.11 -10.31
C ALA A 68 1.81 7.62 -10.26
N GLN A 69 2.30 8.31 -9.23
CA GLN A 69 2.29 9.76 -9.15
C GLN A 69 3.23 10.39 -10.18
N LYS A 70 4.46 9.89 -10.32
CA LYS A 70 5.42 10.37 -11.34
C LYS A 70 4.91 10.17 -12.76
N HIS A 71 4.21 9.06 -13.01
CA HIS A 71 3.56 8.75 -14.29
C HIS A 71 2.18 9.42 -14.46
N ASN A 72 1.77 10.32 -13.57
CA ASN A 72 0.48 11.03 -13.63
C ASN A 72 -0.77 10.12 -13.77
N ILE A 73 -0.71 8.91 -13.23
CA ILE A 73 -1.83 7.96 -13.26
C ILE A 73 -3.00 8.52 -12.43
N ARG A 74 -4.13 8.75 -13.10
CA ARG A 74 -5.38 9.20 -12.48
C ARG A 74 -5.99 8.09 -11.64
N GLY A 75 -6.65 8.46 -10.54
CA GLY A 75 -7.29 7.49 -9.63
C GLY A 75 -6.34 6.66 -8.76
N ARG A 76 -5.01 6.82 -8.88
CA ARG A 76 -3.98 6.08 -8.10
C ARG A 76 -4.22 6.03 -6.58
N SER A 77 -4.87 7.05 -6.01
CA SER A 77 -5.17 7.11 -4.57
C SER A 77 -6.23 6.10 -4.12
N LYS A 78 -7.07 5.62 -5.03
CA LYS A 78 -8.09 4.59 -4.78
C LYS A 78 -7.58 3.17 -5.07
N MET A 79 -6.39 3.05 -5.68
CA MET A 79 -5.84 1.79 -6.15
C MET A 79 -5.14 1.02 -5.01
N GLY A 80 -5.38 -0.30 -4.98
CA GLY A 80 -4.59 -1.24 -4.18
C GLY A 80 -3.22 -1.51 -4.81
N LYS A 81 -2.41 -2.33 -4.15
CA LYS A 81 -1.08 -2.71 -4.66
C LYS A 81 -1.17 -3.25 -6.10
N TRP A 82 -2.05 -4.23 -6.32
CA TRP A 82 -2.19 -4.90 -7.61
C TRP A 82 -2.80 -4.01 -8.70
N ASP A 83 -3.72 -3.12 -8.33
CA ASP A 83 -4.24 -2.11 -9.25
C ASP A 83 -3.15 -1.17 -9.73
N LEU A 84 -2.27 -0.71 -8.83
CA LEU A 84 -1.14 0.14 -9.19
C LEU A 84 -0.15 -0.57 -10.11
N VAL A 85 0.15 -1.86 -9.85
CA VAL A 85 0.99 -2.66 -10.75
C VAL A 85 0.36 -2.73 -12.15
N ARG A 86 -0.94 -3.02 -12.24
CA ARG A 86 -1.65 -3.07 -13.53
C ARG A 86 -1.63 -1.73 -14.24
N ALA A 87 -1.94 -0.65 -13.53
CA ALA A 87 -1.97 0.70 -14.10
C ALA A 87 -0.58 1.15 -14.61
N LEU A 88 0.49 0.81 -13.87
CA LEU A 88 1.87 1.10 -14.27
C LEU A 88 2.38 0.25 -15.44
N ARG A 89 1.71 -0.85 -15.77
CA ARG A 89 2.00 -1.65 -16.97
C ARG A 89 1.23 -1.19 -18.20
N ALA A 90 0.07 -0.59 -17.98
CA ALA A 90 -0.85 -0.20 -19.04
C ALA A 90 -0.60 1.22 -19.57
N GLY A 91 0.12 2.06 -18.83
CA GLY A 91 0.52 3.41 -19.22
C GLY A 91 2.00 3.50 -19.49
#